data_AF-V5G728-F1
#
_entry.id   AF-V5G728-F1
#
_cell.length_a   1.000
_cell.length_b   1.000
_cell.length_c   1.000
_cell.angle_alpha   90.00
_cell.angle_beta   90.00
_cell.angle_gamma   90.00
#
_symmetry.space_group_name_H-M   'P 1'
#
loop_
_entity.id
_entity.type
_entity.pdbx_description
1 polymer ?
#
loop_
_entity_poly.entity_id
_entity_poly.type
_entity_poly.pdbx_seq_one_letter_code
_entity_poly.pdbx_strand_id
1 'polypeptide(L)'
;MHENLKKMNLRMSASEMKTFLLNAGLIFGDLIPEGNKYWKLYILLRKIVSVILKDFFTPETENDLRNLIHDHHSLFISLFAKPLKPKFHFMTHYPSILLNSGPLKNMSTLRYESKHRQFKLSANVIASRVNISYSLAVKHQLQLASKFVNQRGFSHNTSYSTIIKEYSNINSLPKFSDIL
;
A
#
# COMPACT_ATOMS: atom_id res chain seq x y z
N MET A 1 0.50 -4.40 26.17
CA MET A 1 -0.67 -4.16 25.30
C MET A 1 -1.80 -3.43 26.04
N HIS A 2 -2.15 -3.87 27.26
CA HIS A 2 -3.21 -3.26 28.09
C HIS A 2 -3.08 -1.74 28.36
N GLU A 3 -1.88 -1.20 28.60
CA GLU A 3 -1.73 0.25 28.84
C GLU A 3 -1.97 1.12 27.61
N ASN A 4 -1.62 0.64 26.41
CA ASN A 4 -1.81 1.39 25.18
C ASN A 4 -3.30 1.46 24.79
N LEU A 5 -4.06 0.42 25.08
CA LEU A 5 -5.52 0.40 24.89
C LEU A 5 -6.23 1.38 25.83
N LYS A 6 -5.76 1.50 27.08
CA LYS A 6 -6.23 2.55 28.01
C LYS A 6 -5.98 3.97 27.46
N LYS A 7 -4.95 4.14 26.63
CA LYS A 7 -4.63 5.40 25.92
C LYS A 7 -5.25 5.49 24.51
N MET A 8 -6.17 4.58 24.15
CA MET A 8 -6.78 4.48 22.82
C MET A 8 -5.76 4.43 21.65
N ASN A 9 -4.61 3.81 21.89
CA ASN A 9 -3.55 3.70 20.90
C ASN A 9 -3.38 2.24 20.44
N LEU A 10 -3.77 1.97 19.19
CA LEU A 10 -3.55 0.70 18.52
C LEU A 10 -2.25 0.77 17.73
N ARG A 11 -1.15 0.28 18.31
CA ARG A 11 0.13 0.15 17.60
C ARG A 11 0.01 -0.98 16.58
N MET A 12 -0.07 -0.60 15.31
CA MET A 12 -0.08 -1.50 14.16
C MET A 12 0.93 -0.98 13.13
N SER A 13 1.59 -1.89 12.44
CA SER A 13 2.31 -1.60 11.19
C SER A 13 1.34 -1.17 10.09
N ALA A 14 1.86 -0.57 9.02
CA ALA A 14 1.03 -0.13 7.88
C ALA A 14 0.28 -1.31 7.24
N SER A 15 0.91 -2.49 7.15
CA SER A 15 0.27 -3.71 6.63
C SER A 15 -0.83 -4.22 7.57
N GLU A 16 -0.57 -4.24 8.88
CA GLU A 16 -1.59 -4.65 9.87
C GLU A 16 -2.78 -3.69 9.86
N MET A 17 -2.54 -2.38 9.82
CA MET A 17 -3.60 -1.37 9.72
C MET A 17 -4.44 -1.51 8.45
N LYS A 18 -3.79 -1.77 7.31
CA LYS A 18 -4.50 -2.04 6.04
C LYS A 18 -5.38 -3.28 6.16
N THR A 19 -4.83 -4.39 6.66
CA THR A 19 -5.58 -5.63 6.85
C THR A 19 -6.73 -5.45 7.83
N PHE A 20 -6.50 -4.75 8.93
CA PHE A 20 -7.53 -4.41 9.91
C PHE A 20 -8.66 -3.61 9.27
N LEU A 21 -8.35 -2.51 8.56
CA LEU A 21 -9.37 -1.66 7.94
C LEU A 21 -10.23 -2.42 6.92
N LEU A 22 -9.65 -3.35 6.16
CA LEU A 22 -10.40 -4.11 5.16
C LEU A 22 -11.29 -5.18 5.78
N ASN A 23 -10.87 -5.77 6.90
CA ASN A 23 -11.55 -6.91 7.53
C ASN A 23 -12.35 -6.56 8.79
N ALA A 24 -12.22 -5.35 9.34
CA ALA A 24 -12.91 -4.97 10.58
C ALA A 24 -14.44 -5.11 10.47
N GLY A 25 -15.00 -4.96 9.26
CA GLY A 25 -16.42 -5.20 9.02
C GLY A 25 -16.84 -6.66 9.18
N LEU A 26 -15.94 -7.60 8.89
CA LEU A 26 -16.17 -9.04 9.10
C LEU A 26 -15.96 -9.45 10.56
N ILE A 27 -15.05 -8.75 11.27
CA ILE A 27 -14.66 -9.10 12.64
C ILE A 27 -15.65 -8.53 13.66
N PHE A 28 -16.16 -7.32 13.43
CA PHE A 28 -16.98 -6.59 14.41
C PHE A 28 -18.37 -6.20 13.87
N GLY A 29 -18.70 -6.55 12.62
CA GLY A 29 -19.93 -6.06 11.98
C GLY A 29 -21.21 -6.48 12.69
N ASP A 30 -21.22 -7.67 13.29
CA ASP A 30 -22.31 -8.23 14.09
C ASP A 30 -22.48 -7.56 15.47
N LEU A 31 -21.40 -6.99 16.01
CA LEU A 31 -21.40 -6.33 17.32
C LEU A 31 -21.89 -4.88 17.27
N ILE A 32 -22.17 -4.34 16.08
CA ILE A 32 -22.40 -2.91 15.89
C ILE A 32 -23.89 -2.64 15.63
N PRO A 33 -24.53 -1.78 16.44
CA PRO A 33 -25.93 -1.44 16.27
C PRO A 33 -26.24 -0.86 14.89
N GLU A 34 -27.42 -1.20 14.36
CA GLU A 34 -27.92 -0.61 13.12
C GLU A 34 -28.04 0.92 13.23
N GLY A 35 -27.76 1.61 12.14
CA GLY A 35 -27.82 3.08 12.09
C GLY A 35 -26.69 3.81 12.80
N ASN A 36 -25.67 3.12 13.32
CA ASN A 36 -24.54 3.76 13.98
C ASN A 36 -23.77 4.70 13.02
N LYS A 37 -23.78 6.00 13.31
CA LYS A 37 -23.15 7.03 12.47
C LYS A 37 -21.62 6.93 12.42
N TYR A 38 -20.98 6.50 13.52
CA TYR A 38 -19.53 6.27 13.55
C TYR A 38 -19.13 5.07 12.70
N TRP A 39 -19.98 4.04 12.65
CA TRP A 39 -19.77 2.92 11.76
C TRP A 39 -19.94 3.30 10.29
N LYS A 40 -20.94 4.15 9.98
CA LYS A 40 -21.09 4.74 8.63
C LYS A 40 -19.82 5.47 8.19
N LEU A 41 -19.16 6.21 9.09
CA LEU A 41 -17.89 6.86 8.79
C LEU A 41 -16.79 5.84 8.44
N TYR A 42 -16.66 4.76 9.22
CA TYR A 42 -15.75 3.66 8.90
C TYR A 42 -16.06 3.02 7.54
N ILE A 43 -17.34 2.77 7.23
CA ILE A 43 -17.76 2.20 5.94
C ILE A 43 -17.32 3.11 4.78
N LEU A 44 -17.52 4.42 4.91
CA LEU A 44 -17.07 5.39 3.90
C LEU A 44 -15.55 5.35 3.72
N LEU A 45 -14.78 5.35 4.82
CA LEU A 45 -13.31 5.23 4.75
C LEU A 45 -12.87 3.92 4.08
N ARG A 46 -13.53 2.81 4.42
CA ARG A 46 -13.27 1.49 3.82
C ARG A 46 -13.58 1.51 2.32
N LYS A 47 -14.68 2.13 1.89
CA LYS A 47 -15.01 2.29 0.45
C LYS A 47 -13.94 3.10 -0.28
N ILE A 48 -13.50 4.22 0.29
CA ILE A 48 -12.41 5.05 -0.27
C ILE A 48 -11.14 4.21 -0.44
N VAL A 49 -10.69 3.52 0.61
CA VAL A 49 -9.48 2.68 0.55
C VAL A 49 -9.65 1.53 -0.44
N SER A 50 -10.85 0.95 -0.55
CA SER A 50 -11.14 -0.08 -1.55
C SER A 50 -10.97 0.43 -2.99
N VAL A 51 -11.34 1.68 -3.28
CA VAL A 51 -11.15 2.30 -4.59
C VAL A 51 -9.66 2.58 -4.85
N ILE A 52 -8.95 3.15 -3.88
CA ILE A 52 -7.51 3.46 -3.97
C ILE A 52 -6.66 2.20 -4.25
N LEU A 53 -7.09 1.05 -3.73
CA LEU A 53 -6.39 -0.23 -3.87
C LEU A 53 -6.74 -1.00 -5.15
N LYS A 54 -7.62 -0.47 -6.03
CA LYS A 54 -7.91 -1.10 -7.32
C LYS A 54 -6.70 -0.99 -8.26
N ASP A 55 -6.53 -2.01 -9.10
CA ASP A 55 -5.47 -2.04 -10.12
C ASP A 55 -5.84 -1.26 -11.39
N PHE A 56 -7.15 -1.06 -11.62
CA PHE A 56 -7.71 -0.38 -12.79
C PHE A 56 -8.76 0.62 -12.35
N PHE A 57 -8.93 1.69 -13.12
CA PHE A 57 -9.93 2.71 -12.89
C PHE A 57 -10.54 3.17 -14.21
N THR A 58 -11.77 3.64 -14.11
CA THR A 58 -12.51 4.28 -15.19
C THR A 58 -12.75 5.76 -14.84
N PRO A 59 -13.12 6.62 -15.79
CA PRO A 59 -13.46 8.02 -15.48
C PRO A 59 -14.55 8.16 -14.40
N GLU A 60 -15.51 7.23 -14.36
CA GLU A 60 -16.56 7.21 -13.33
C GLU A 60 -15.99 6.95 -11.93
N THR A 61 -14.90 6.16 -11.86
CA THR A 61 -14.20 5.87 -10.59
C THR A 61 -13.63 7.13 -9.94
N GLU A 62 -13.21 8.12 -10.74
CA GLU A 62 -12.76 9.42 -10.23
C GLU A 62 -13.91 10.15 -9.52
N ASN A 63 -15.05 10.26 -10.19
CA ASN A 63 -16.21 10.97 -9.66
C ASN A 63 -16.75 10.28 -8.40
N ASP A 64 -16.80 8.94 -8.41
CA ASP A 64 -17.15 8.14 -7.23
C ASP A 64 -16.20 8.40 -6.06
N LEU A 65 -14.89 8.43 -6.32
CA LEU A 65 -13.89 8.69 -5.28
C LEU A 65 -14.06 10.10 -4.70
N ARG A 66 -14.31 11.11 -5.55
CA ARG A 66 -14.57 12.50 -5.12
C ARG A 66 -15.79 12.58 -4.21
N ASN A 67 -16.90 11.95 -4.60
CA ASN A 67 -18.14 11.93 -3.82
C ASN A 67 -17.94 11.20 -2.48
N LEU A 68 -17.29 10.03 -2.49
CA LEU A 68 -16.99 9.28 -1.26
C LEU A 68 -16.14 10.07 -0.28
N ILE A 69 -15.12 10.79 -0.77
CA ILE A 69 -14.25 11.64 0.06
C ILE A 69 -15.04 12.81 0.65
N HIS A 70 -15.87 13.48 -0.15
CA HIS A 70 -16.73 14.56 0.30
C HIS A 70 -17.68 14.11 1.42
N ASP A 71 -18.38 12.99 1.21
CA ASP A 71 -19.32 12.44 2.19
C ASP A 71 -18.61 12.02 3.47
N HIS A 72 -17.44 11.40 3.35
CA HIS A 72 -16.63 11.01 4.50
C HIS A 72 -16.18 12.23 5.32
N HIS A 73 -15.68 13.29 4.68
CA HIS A 73 -15.23 14.49 5.39
C HIS A 73 -16.39 15.25 6.02
N SER A 74 -17.50 15.41 5.31
CA SER A 74 -18.71 16.05 5.84
C SER A 74 -19.26 15.31 7.06
N LEU A 75 -19.28 13.97 7.02
CA LEU A 75 -19.67 13.16 8.16
C LEU A 75 -18.66 13.24 9.31
N PHE A 76 -17.36 13.27 9.02
CA PHE A 76 -16.32 13.42 10.03
C PHE A 76 -16.45 14.73 10.80
N ILE A 77 -16.64 15.84 10.09
CA ILE A 77 -16.77 17.18 10.68
C ILE A 77 -18.04 17.23 11.54
N SER A 78 -19.17 16.71 11.05
CA SER A 78 -20.42 16.72 11.81
C SER A 78 -20.37 15.85 13.07
N LEU A 79 -19.65 14.72 13.06
CA LEU A 79 -19.56 13.83 14.22
C LEU A 79 -18.56 14.28 15.29
N PHE A 80 -17.43 14.86 14.88
CA PHE A 80 -16.34 15.19 15.81
C PHE A 80 -16.18 16.68 16.09
N ALA A 81 -16.85 17.56 15.33
CA ALA A 81 -16.74 19.02 15.42
C ALA A 81 -15.27 19.50 15.47
N LYS A 82 -14.39 18.84 14.71
CA LYS A 82 -12.95 19.05 14.69
C LYS A 82 -12.45 19.36 13.28
N PRO A 83 -11.39 20.16 13.14
CA PRO A 83 -10.77 20.40 11.85
C PRO A 83 -10.22 19.11 11.26
N LEU A 84 -10.27 19.01 9.93
CA LEU A 84 -9.69 17.90 9.21
C LEU A 84 -8.18 17.88 9.38
N LYS A 85 -7.63 16.69 9.64
CA LYS A 85 -6.17 16.50 9.71
C LYS A 85 -5.54 16.69 8.32
N PRO A 86 -4.25 17.04 8.22
CA PRO A 86 -3.56 17.18 6.93
C PRO A 86 -3.71 15.97 5.99
N LYS A 87 -3.79 14.76 6.53
CA LYS A 87 -4.03 13.52 5.75
C LYS A 87 -5.35 13.56 4.97
N PHE A 88 -6.39 14.15 5.53
CA PHE A 88 -7.70 14.30 4.87
C PHE A 88 -7.63 15.34 3.76
N HIS A 89 -6.87 16.42 3.93
CA HIS A 89 -6.60 17.36 2.84
C HIS A 89 -5.84 16.69 1.69
N PHE A 90 -4.80 15.90 1.98
CA PHE A 90 -4.09 15.18 0.89
C PHE A 90 -5.00 14.21 0.14
N MET A 91 -5.97 13.60 0.83
CA MET A 91 -6.93 12.68 0.22
C MET A 91 -7.82 13.39 -0.82
N THR A 92 -8.11 14.69 -0.70
CA THR A 92 -8.93 15.40 -1.70
C THR A 92 -8.24 15.54 -3.06
N HIS A 93 -6.92 15.39 -3.11
CA HIS A 93 -6.15 15.40 -4.35
C HIS A 93 -6.11 14.04 -5.04
N TYR A 94 -6.56 12.96 -4.37
CA TYR A 94 -6.48 11.60 -4.91
C TYR A 94 -7.26 11.40 -6.22
N PRO A 95 -8.46 11.98 -6.42
CA PRO A 95 -9.15 11.90 -7.71
C PRO A 95 -8.31 12.48 -8.86
N SER A 96 -7.74 13.67 -8.67
CA SER A 96 -6.89 14.31 -9.69
C SER A 96 -5.60 13.55 -9.96
N ILE A 97 -4.97 12.98 -8.92
CA ILE A 97 -3.79 12.12 -9.07
C ILE A 97 -4.16 10.84 -9.83
N LEU A 98 -5.32 10.25 -9.54
CA LEU A 98 -5.81 9.05 -10.22
C LEU A 98 -5.97 9.32 -11.73
N LEU A 99 -6.56 10.46 -12.09
CA LEU A 99 -6.77 10.86 -13.49
C LEU A 99 -5.43 11.10 -14.23
N ASN A 100 -4.51 11.83 -13.60
CA ASN A 100 -3.28 12.28 -14.26
C ASN A 100 -2.14 11.25 -14.23
N SER A 101 -2.10 10.40 -13.20
CA SER A 101 -0.96 9.51 -12.93
C SER A 101 -1.34 8.03 -12.87
N GLY A 102 -2.62 7.70 -12.93
CA GLY A 102 -3.10 6.33 -12.95
C GLY A 102 -3.34 5.72 -11.55
N PRO A 103 -3.38 4.38 -11.42
CA PRO A 103 -3.80 3.71 -10.19
C PRO A 103 -2.91 4.06 -8.99
N LEU A 104 -3.52 4.60 -7.92
CA LEU A 104 -2.81 5.05 -6.71
C LEU A 104 -2.06 3.93 -5.98
N LYS A 105 -2.49 2.67 -6.12
CA LYS A 105 -1.80 1.50 -5.58
C LYS A 105 -0.34 1.41 -6.06
N ASN A 106 -0.08 1.78 -7.30
CA ASN A 106 1.27 1.72 -7.90
C ASN A 106 2.21 2.80 -7.35
N MET A 107 1.65 3.88 -6.80
CA MET A 107 2.40 4.97 -6.16
C MET A 107 2.69 4.68 -4.67
N SER A 108 2.24 3.53 -4.15
CA SER A 108 2.41 3.18 -2.74
C SER A 108 3.85 2.85 -2.39
N THR A 109 4.33 3.38 -1.26
CA THR A 109 5.68 3.11 -0.76
C THR A 109 5.82 1.83 0.07
N LEU A 110 4.73 1.09 0.31
CA LEU A 110 4.76 -0.12 1.14
C LEU A 110 5.78 -1.16 0.64
N ARG A 111 5.96 -1.28 -0.69
CA ARG A 111 6.93 -2.21 -1.27
C ARG A 111 8.37 -1.75 -1.08
N TYR A 112 8.64 -0.45 -1.21
CA TYR A 112 9.96 0.12 -0.95
C TYR A 112 10.35 -0.07 0.53
N GLU A 113 9.43 0.17 1.46
CA GLU A 113 9.68 -0.06 2.89
C GLU A 113 9.95 -1.53 3.23
N SER A 114 9.21 -2.45 2.59
CA SER A 114 9.48 -3.88 2.72
C SER A 114 10.89 -4.23 2.22
N LYS A 115 11.32 -3.66 1.08
CA LYS A 115 12.65 -3.86 0.52
C LYS A 115 13.78 -3.38 1.46
N HIS A 116 13.55 -2.30 2.22
CA HIS A 116 14.51 -1.79 3.20
C HIS A 116 14.88 -2.82 4.30
N ARG A 117 14.02 -3.79 4.60
CA ARG A 117 14.30 -4.84 5.59
C ARG A 117 15.59 -5.61 5.28
N GLN A 118 15.82 -5.95 4.00
CA GLN A 118 17.01 -6.70 3.56
C GLN A 118 18.31 -5.92 3.84
N PHE A 119 18.28 -4.61 3.59
CA PHE A 119 19.42 -3.74 3.84
C PHE A 119 19.69 -3.57 5.33
N LYS A 120 18.64 -3.36 6.15
CA LYS A 120 18.77 -3.28 7.61
C LYS A 120 19.39 -4.54 8.22
N LEU A 121 18.92 -5.71 7.82
CA LEU A 121 19.48 -6.99 8.28
C LEU A 121 20.96 -7.11 7.91
N SER A 122 21.33 -6.73 6.69
CA SER A 122 22.73 -6.77 6.24
C SER A 122 23.59 -5.77 7.01
N ALA A 123 23.10 -4.55 7.24
CA ALA A 123 23.82 -3.51 7.95
C ALA A 123 24.10 -3.85 9.42
N ASN A 124 23.21 -4.62 10.05
CA ASN A 124 23.39 -5.08 11.42
C ASN A 124 24.49 -6.16 11.55
N VAL A 125 24.73 -6.94 10.49
CA VAL A 125 25.69 -8.07 10.51
C VAL A 125 27.09 -7.65 10.05
N ILE A 126 27.20 -6.65 9.18
CA ILE A 126 28.51 -6.20 8.67
C ILE A 126 29.32 -5.55 9.79
N ALA A 127 30.54 -6.07 10.02
CA ALA A 127 31.47 -5.55 11.03
C ALA A 127 32.15 -4.25 10.61
N SER A 128 32.42 -4.07 9.31
CA SER A 128 33.03 -2.83 8.79
C SER A 128 32.01 -1.69 8.70
N ARG A 129 32.36 -0.53 9.24
CA ARG A 129 31.57 0.72 9.14
C ARG A 129 32.15 1.70 8.12
N VAL A 130 33.27 1.33 7.48
CA VAL A 130 33.92 2.14 6.45
C VAL A 130 33.09 2.00 5.17
N ASN A 131 32.15 2.93 4.97
CA ASN A 131 31.22 2.99 3.84
C ASN A 131 30.17 1.85 3.77
N ILE A 132 29.17 1.96 4.65
CA ILE A 132 28.04 1.01 4.73
C ILE A 132 27.23 0.96 3.44
N SER A 133 27.01 2.09 2.77
CA SER A 133 26.22 2.16 1.54
C SER A 133 26.85 1.35 0.42
N TYR A 134 28.18 1.49 0.25
CA TYR A 134 28.92 0.69 -0.72
C TYR A 134 28.83 -0.80 -0.42
N SER A 135 29.06 -1.20 0.84
CA SER A 135 28.99 -2.60 1.26
C SER A 135 27.60 -3.22 1.03
N LEU A 136 26.53 -2.46 1.32
CA LEU A 136 25.15 -2.88 1.07
C LEU A 136 24.84 -3.01 -0.42
N ALA A 137 25.33 -2.07 -1.25
CA ALA A 137 25.15 -2.10 -2.69
C ALA A 137 25.86 -3.32 -3.31
N VAL A 138 27.13 -3.55 -2.96
CA VAL A 138 27.91 -4.71 -3.45
C VAL A 138 27.20 -6.02 -3.09
N LYS A 139 26.79 -6.17 -1.83
CA LYS A 139 26.07 -7.38 -1.39
C LYS A 139 24.77 -7.58 -2.15
N HIS A 140 23.98 -6.53 -2.37
CA HIS A 140 22.74 -6.62 -3.14
C HIS A 140 22.99 -7.02 -4.59
N GLN A 141 24.02 -6.45 -5.24
CA GLN A 141 24.39 -6.81 -6.61
C GLN A 141 24.88 -8.25 -6.74
N LEU A 142 25.69 -8.74 -5.79
CA LEU A 142 26.11 -10.15 -5.77
C LEU A 142 24.92 -11.10 -5.61
N GLN A 143 23.95 -10.75 -4.76
CA GLN A 143 22.73 -11.53 -4.58
C GLN A 143 21.87 -11.53 -5.85
N LEU A 144 21.83 -10.43 -6.59
CA LEU A 144 21.14 -10.35 -7.88
C LEU A 144 21.84 -11.20 -8.95
N ALA A 145 23.16 -11.05 -9.08
CA ALA A 145 23.97 -11.82 -10.03
C ALA A 145 23.84 -13.33 -9.79
N SER A 146 23.89 -13.77 -8.53
CA SER A 146 23.68 -15.18 -8.17
C SER A 146 22.31 -15.70 -8.60
N LYS A 147 21.24 -14.90 -8.48
CA LYS A 147 19.91 -15.30 -8.98
C LYS A 147 19.89 -15.47 -10.49
N PHE A 148 20.51 -14.54 -11.23
CA PHE A 148 20.60 -14.59 -12.68
C PHE A 148 21.40 -15.81 -13.18
N VAL A 149 22.56 -16.08 -12.59
CA VAL A 149 23.38 -17.26 -12.92
C VAL A 149 22.60 -18.56 -12.68
N ASN A 150 21.84 -18.63 -11.59
CA ASN A 150 21.01 -19.79 -11.26
C ASN A 150 19.71 -19.87 -12.08
N GLN A 151 19.47 -18.95 -13.03
CA GLN A 151 18.22 -18.80 -13.79
C GLN A 151 16.97 -18.82 -12.90
N ARG A 152 17.11 -18.38 -11.65
CA ARG A 152 15.99 -18.26 -10.73
C ARG A 152 15.30 -16.94 -11.05
N GLY A 153 14.19 -17.04 -11.78
CA GLY A 153 13.28 -15.92 -11.99
C GLY A 153 12.79 -15.31 -10.67
N PHE A 154 12.12 -14.16 -10.76
CA PHE A 154 11.38 -13.65 -9.60
C PHE A 154 10.31 -14.67 -9.25
N SER A 155 10.29 -15.18 -8.01
CA SER A 155 9.25 -16.11 -7.56
C SER A 155 7.88 -15.47 -7.76
N HIS A 156 7.07 -16.01 -8.67
CA HIS A 156 5.68 -15.61 -8.88
C HIS A 156 4.86 -16.02 -7.65
N ASN A 157 4.79 -15.16 -6.64
CA ASN A 157 3.96 -15.43 -5.45
C ASN A 157 2.51 -14.93 -5.61
N THR A 158 2.14 -14.37 -6.77
CA THR A 158 0.76 -14.01 -7.10
C THR A 158 0.56 -14.04 -8.62
N SER A 159 -0.23 -15.00 -9.10
CA SER A 159 -0.79 -15.05 -10.45
C SER A 159 -2.03 -14.15 -10.49
N TYR A 160 -1.92 -12.97 -11.10
CA TYR A 160 -3.12 -12.23 -11.53
C TYR A 160 -3.36 -12.57 -12.99
N SER A 161 -4.55 -13.11 -13.26
CA SER A 161 -4.99 -13.52 -14.59
C SER A 161 -5.29 -12.30 -15.46
N THR A 162 -4.28 -11.80 -16.18
CA THR A 162 -4.46 -11.17 -17.50
C THR A 162 -3.14 -11.31 -18.25
N ILE A 163 -3.10 -12.22 -19.25
CA ILE A 163 -2.02 -12.43 -20.23
C ILE A 163 -0.61 -12.36 -19.61
N ILE A 164 -0.20 -13.47 -18.99
CA ILE A 164 1.19 -13.64 -18.55
C ILE A 164 2.02 -13.90 -19.82
N LYS A 165 2.83 -12.93 -20.24
CA LYS A 165 4.02 -13.28 -21.03
C LYS A 165 4.92 -14.06 -20.08
N GLU A 166 5.06 -15.36 -20.32
CA GLU A 166 5.91 -16.23 -19.52
C GLU A 166 7.37 -15.81 -19.70
N TYR A 167 7.91 -15.14 -18.67
CA TYR A 167 9.33 -14.81 -18.65
C TYR A 167 10.10 -15.86 -17.86
N SER A 168 10.21 -17.05 -18.44
CA SER A 168 10.86 -18.23 -17.84
C SER A 168 12.39 -18.15 -17.86
N ASN A 169 12.98 -17.29 -18.69
CA ASN A 169 14.43 -17.15 -18.80
C ASN A 169 14.86 -15.70 -19.06
N ILE A 170 16.11 -15.32 -18.78
CA ILE A 170 16.63 -13.96 -19.02
C ILE A 170 16.40 -13.52 -20.48
N ASN A 171 16.53 -14.47 -21.41
CA ASN A 171 16.33 -14.23 -22.84
C ASN A 171 14.88 -13.93 -23.25
N SER A 172 13.92 -14.18 -22.36
CA SER A 172 12.51 -13.88 -22.60
C SER A 172 12.13 -12.47 -22.15
N LEU A 173 12.93 -11.81 -21.32
CA LEU A 173 12.66 -10.43 -20.88
C LEU A 173 12.66 -9.48 -22.08
N PRO A 174 11.74 -8.50 -22.14
CA PRO A 174 11.72 -7.53 -23.22
C PRO A 174 13.05 -6.77 -23.25
N LYS A 175 13.67 -6.70 -24.43
CA LYS A 175 14.90 -5.94 -24.58
C LYS A 175 14.56 -4.46 -24.48
N PHE A 176 15.52 -3.65 -24.05
CA PHE A 176 15.31 -2.21 -23.92
C PHE A 176 14.92 -1.55 -25.26
N SER A 177 15.27 -2.18 -26.39
CA SER A 177 14.84 -1.81 -27.74
C SER A 177 13.34 -1.99 -28.01
N ASP A 178 12.64 -2.81 -27.22
CA ASP A 178 11.27 -3.24 -27.48
C ASP A 178 10.24 -2.45 -26.65
N ILE A 179 10.71 -1.50 -25.83
CA ILE A 179 9.94 -0.72 -24.84
C ILE A 179 9.88 0.78 -25.22
N LEU A 180 10.52 1.16 -26.34
CA LEU A 180 10.43 2.48 -26.99
C LEU A 180 9.70 2.33 -28.33
#